data_AF-A0A924LPB9-F1
#
_entry.id   AF-A0A924LPB9-F1
#
_cell.length_a   1.000
_cell.length_b   1.000
_cell.length_c   1.000
_cell.angle_alpha   90.00
_cell.angle_beta   90.00
_cell.angle_gamma   90.00
#
_symmetry.space_group_name_H-M   'P 1'
#
loop_
_entity.id
_entity.type
_entity.pdbx_description
1 polymer ?
#
loop_
_entity_poly.entity_id
_entity_poly.type
_entity_poly.pdbx_seq_one_letter_code
_entity_poly.pdbx_strand_id
1 'polypeptide(L)'
;MREDEAGRIAAALVERGLIARVARPAAYRFGIRIPLGDGREALWDVDGAAGLEAQIMRDGVLVGFIPQIPGSEGFDDAQTVAAIAAADYGTA
;
A
#
# COMPACT_ATOMS: atom_id res chain seq x y z
N MET A 1 -4.05 9.10 -1.94
CA MET A 1 -2.78 9.59 -1.35
C MET A 1 -2.12 10.69 -2.20
N ARG A 2 -1.44 11.66 -1.58
CA ARG A 2 -0.55 12.63 -2.27
C ARG A 2 0.90 12.10 -2.39
N GLU A 3 1.72 12.66 -3.29
CA GLU A 3 3.10 12.17 -3.49
C GLU A 3 3.99 12.36 -2.25
N ASP A 4 3.90 13.51 -1.58
CA ASP A 4 4.67 13.81 -0.37
C ASP A 4 4.30 12.88 0.78
N GLU A 5 3.01 12.61 0.92
CA GLU A 5 2.44 11.66 1.88
C GLU A 5 2.93 10.22 1.60
N ALA A 6 2.85 9.78 0.34
CA ALA A 6 3.37 8.47 -0.07
C ALA A 6 4.87 8.32 0.23
N GLY A 7 5.64 9.39 0.02
CA GLY A 7 7.06 9.43 0.34
C GLY A 7 7.34 9.22 1.84
N ARG A 8 6.60 9.92 2.71
CA ARG A 8 6.75 9.80 4.18
C ARG A 8 6.35 8.40 4.66
N ILE A 9 5.23 7.87 4.17
CA ILE A 9 4.74 6.53 4.54
C ILE A 9 5.72 5.45 4.09
N ALA A 10 6.21 5.51 2.84
CA ALA A 10 7.19 4.55 2.33
C ALA A 10 8.49 4.56 3.16
N ALA A 11 8.99 5.75 3.52
CA ALA A 11 10.16 5.88 4.38
C ALA A 11 9.93 5.27 5.77
N ALA A 12 8.79 5.59 6.41
CA ALA A 12 8.45 5.05 7.73
C ALA A 12 8.28 3.52 7.74
N LEU A 13 7.77 2.94 6.65
CA LEU A 13 7.70 1.48 6.49
C LEU A 13 9.09 0.85 6.36
N VAL A 14 10.00 1.50 5.62
CA VAL A 14 11.40 1.06 5.49
C VAL A 14 12.12 1.12 6.83
N GLU A 15 11.92 2.17 7.63
CA GLU A 15 12.46 2.29 8.98
C GLU A 15 11.97 1.17 9.92
N ARG A 16 10.78 0.61 9.66
CA ARG A 16 10.24 -0.56 10.36
C ARG A 16 10.73 -1.91 9.81
N GLY A 17 11.62 -1.91 8.82
CA GLY A 17 12.21 -3.11 8.23
C GLY A 17 11.43 -3.73 7.07
N LEU A 18 10.36 -3.08 6.58
CA LEU A 18 9.65 -3.53 5.39
C LEU A 18 10.34 -3.04 4.11
N ILE A 19 10.18 -3.80 3.02
CA ILE A 19 10.50 -3.30 1.69
C ILE A 19 9.30 -2.49 1.20
N ALA A 20 9.43 -1.17 1.13
CA ALA A 20 8.37 -0.28 0.66
C ALA A 20 8.89 0.76 -0.33
N ARG A 21 8.05 1.13 -1.30
CA ARG A 21 8.34 2.15 -2.32
C ARG A 21 7.09 2.96 -2.62
N VAL A 22 7.25 4.19 -3.10
CA VAL A 22 6.14 4.95 -3.69
C VAL A 22 5.69 4.26 -4.98
N ALA A 23 4.42 3.89 -5.06
CA ALA A 23 3.78 3.42 -6.28
C ALA A 23 3.36 4.61 -7.15
N ARG A 24 3.52 4.48 -8.47
CA ARG A 24 3.15 5.49 -9.47
C ARG A 24 2.35 4.83 -10.61
N PRO A 25 1.12 4.35 -10.35
CA PRO A 25 0.32 3.61 -11.33
C PRO A 25 -0.11 4.45 -12.54
N ALA A 26 -0.24 5.76 -12.38
CA ALA A 26 -0.62 6.71 -13.43
C ALA A 26 -0.07 8.10 -13.12
N ALA A 27 -0.19 9.02 -14.09
CA ALA A 27 0.14 10.42 -13.87
C ALA A 27 -0.69 11.00 -12.70
N TYR A 28 -0.03 11.66 -11.75
CA TYR A 28 -0.64 12.25 -10.56
C TYR A 28 -1.40 11.27 -9.65
N ARG A 29 -1.12 9.96 -9.77
CA ARG A 29 -1.63 8.95 -8.86
C ARG A 29 -0.49 8.27 -8.14
N PHE A 30 -0.57 8.27 -6.81
CA PHE A 30 0.47 7.79 -5.91
C PHE A 30 -0.13 6.85 -4.87
N GLY A 31 0.68 5.91 -4.40
CA GLY A 31 0.31 4.97 -3.35
C GLY A 31 1.55 4.29 -2.80
N ILE A 32 1.40 3.15 -2.12
CA ILE A 32 2.51 2.38 -1.57
C ILE A 32 2.61 1.02 -2.26
N ARG A 33 3.82 0.66 -2.70
CA ARG A 33 4.16 -0.66 -3.23
C ARG A 33 4.96 -1.45 -2.19
N ILE A 34 4.48 -2.65 -1.86
CA ILE A 34 5.16 -3.63 -1.01
C ILE A 34 5.42 -4.91 -1.82
N PRO A 35 6.68 -5.22 -2.18
CA PRO A 35 7.01 -6.53 -2.74
C PRO A 35 6.83 -7.63 -1.68
N LEU A 36 6.13 -8.71 -2.02
CA LEU A 36 5.80 -9.81 -1.08
C LEU A 36 6.78 -10.99 -1.18
N GLY A 37 7.72 -10.96 -2.14
CA GLY A 37 8.85 -11.89 -2.25
C GLY A 37 8.62 -13.14 -3.11
N ASP A 38 7.39 -13.42 -3.54
CA ASP A 38 7.00 -14.59 -4.33
C ASP A 38 6.52 -14.23 -5.76
N GLY A 39 6.97 -13.06 -6.24
CA GLY A 39 6.48 -12.43 -7.46
C GLY A 39 5.21 -11.61 -7.27
N ARG A 40 4.57 -11.68 -6.09
CA ARG A 40 3.46 -10.77 -5.76
C ARG A 40 3.96 -9.43 -5.24
N GLU A 41 3.12 -8.43 -5.46
CA GLU A 41 3.25 -7.10 -4.87
C GLU A 41 1.88 -6.61 -4.38
N ALA A 42 1.87 -5.93 -3.24
CA ALA A 42 0.70 -5.19 -2.77
C ALA A 42 0.82 -3.72 -3.20
N LEU A 43 -0.24 -3.21 -3.81
CA LEU A 43 -0.38 -1.81 -4.21
C LEU A 43 -1.48 -1.16 -3.38
N TRP A 44 -1.09 -0.33 -2.43
CA TRP A 44 -1.99 0.38 -1.52
C TRP A 44 -2.41 1.73 -2.06
N ASP A 45 -3.71 2.03 -1.96
CA ASP A 45 -4.35 3.30 -2.33
C ASP A 45 -3.98 3.79 -3.74
N VAL A 46 -4.11 2.89 -4.73
CA VAL A 46 -3.73 3.15 -6.13
C VAL A 46 -4.92 3.31 -7.09
N ASP A 47 -6.15 3.12 -6.61
CA ASP A 47 -7.40 3.31 -7.36
C ASP A 47 -8.09 4.64 -7.03
N GLY A 48 -7.72 5.28 -5.91
CA GLY A 48 -8.31 6.53 -5.45
C GLY A 48 -9.56 6.35 -4.59
N ALA A 49 -9.69 5.20 -3.94
CA ALA A 49 -10.69 4.99 -2.89
C ALA A 49 -10.55 6.04 -1.77
N ALA A 50 -11.66 6.32 -1.09
CA ALA A 50 -11.66 7.26 0.03
C ALA A 50 -10.92 6.70 1.26
N GLY A 51 -10.82 5.38 1.40
CA GLY A 51 -10.10 4.72 2.48
C GLY A 51 -8.99 3.81 1.97
N LEU A 52 -8.19 3.33 2.92
CA LEU A 52 -7.01 2.52 2.69
C LEU A 52 -7.39 1.08 2.33
N GLU A 53 -7.02 0.68 1.11
CA GLU A 53 -7.15 -0.68 0.58
C GLU A 53 -5.91 -1.06 -0.23
N ALA A 54 -5.77 -2.35 -0.57
CA ALA A 54 -4.67 -2.82 -1.39
C ALA A 54 -5.11 -3.79 -2.48
N GLN A 55 -4.51 -3.67 -3.66
CA GLN A 55 -4.58 -4.68 -4.71
C GLN A 55 -3.34 -5.57 -4.62
N ILE A 56 -3.52 -6.89 -4.69
CA ILE A 56 -2.43 -7.86 -4.74
C ILE A 56 -2.24 -8.28 -6.19
N MET A 57 -1.09 -7.92 -6.75
CA MET A 57 -0.73 -8.20 -8.14
C MET A 57 0.28 -9.33 -8.18
N ARG A 58 0.26 -10.15 -9.24
CA ARG A 58 1.33 -11.09 -9.60
C ARG A 58 1.62 -10.93 -11.08
N ASP A 59 2.84 -10.55 -11.43
CA ASP A 59 3.26 -10.36 -12.83
C ASP A 59 2.29 -9.45 -13.64
N GLY A 60 1.79 -8.39 -12.98
CA GLY A 60 0.85 -7.43 -13.58
C GLY A 60 -0.62 -7.88 -13.63
N VAL A 61 -0.94 -9.09 -13.14
CA VAL A 61 -2.31 -9.61 -13.04
C VAL A 61 -2.82 -9.46 -11.61
N LEU A 62 -4.05 -8.95 -11.44
CA LEU A 62 -4.71 -8.88 -10.14
C LEU A 62 -5.04 -10.30 -9.65
N VAL A 63 -4.52 -10.69 -8.49
CA VAL A 63 -4.72 -12.03 -7.88
C VAL A 63 -5.40 -11.99 -6.52
N GLY A 64 -5.62 -10.81 -5.94
CA GLY A 64 -6.31 -10.65 -4.67
C GLY A 64 -6.41 -9.18 -4.27
N PHE A 65 -7.00 -8.93 -3.10
CA PHE A 65 -7.10 -7.59 -2.52
C PHE A 65 -7.16 -7.68 -1.00
N ILE A 66 -6.69 -6.62 -0.35
CA ILE A 66 -7.04 -6.31 1.04
C ILE A 66 -8.23 -5.35 0.95
N PRO A 67 -9.40 -5.71 1.52
CA PRO A 67 -10.57 -4.85 1.45
C PRO A 67 -10.30 -3.52 2.17
N GLN A 68 -11.01 -2.47 1.76
CA GLN A 68 -10.99 -1.19 2.44
C GLN A 68 -11.14 -1.36 3.96
N ILE A 69 -10.20 -0.77 4.70
CA ILE A 69 -10.21 -0.77 6.16
C ILE A 69 -11.26 0.24 6.64
N PRO A 70 -12.27 -0.17 7.43
CA PRO A 70 -13.31 0.76 7.90
C PRO A 70 -12.73 1.93 8.72
N GLY A 71 -13.14 3.17 8.41
CA GLY A 71 -12.69 4.39 9.09
C GLY A 71 -11.31 4.90 8.67
N SER A 72 -10.67 4.23 7.70
CA SER A 72 -9.33 4.59 7.24
C SER A 72 -9.27 5.86 6.39
N GLU A 73 -10.42 6.41 5.96
CA GLU A 73 -10.52 7.70 5.29
C GLU A 73 -10.00 8.87 6.14
N GLY A 74 -9.90 8.68 7.45
CA GLY A 74 -9.36 9.66 8.40
C GLY A 74 -8.00 9.28 8.99
N PHE A 75 -7.32 8.25 8.48
CA PHE A 75 -6.02 7.85 9.03
C PHE A 75 -4.95 8.91 8.79
N ASP A 76 -4.11 9.12 9.80
CA ASP A 76 -2.85 9.84 9.62
C ASP A 76 -1.75 8.93 9.06
N ASP A 77 -0.56 9.51 8.80
CA ASP A 77 0.60 8.76 8.30
C ASP A 77 0.97 7.59 9.22
N ALA A 78 0.88 7.74 10.55
CA ALA A 78 1.28 6.71 11.51
C ALA A 78 0.29 5.54 11.56
N GLN A 79 -1.01 5.83 11.52
CA GLN A 79 -2.09 4.85 11.42
C GLN A 79 -2.01 4.10 10.10
N THR A 80 -1.75 4.81 9.00
CA THR A 80 -1.56 4.20 7.67
C THR A 80 -0.37 3.24 7.67
N VAL A 81 0.79 3.67 8.18
CA VAL A 81 1.98 2.81 8.30
C VAL A 81 1.70 1.59 9.18
N ALA A 82 0.99 1.77 10.31
CA ALA A 82 0.62 0.66 11.19
C ALA A 82 -0.31 -0.34 10.50
N ALA A 83 -1.31 0.14 9.76
CA ALA A 83 -2.25 -0.70 9.02
C ALA A 83 -1.54 -1.50 7.91
N ILE A 84 -0.70 -0.84 7.10
CA ILE A 84 0.07 -1.50 6.03
C ILE A 84 1.02 -2.55 6.61
N ALA A 85 1.70 -2.25 7.72
CA ALA A 85 2.66 -3.17 8.34
C ALA A 85 1.98 -4.37 9.02
N ALA A 86 0.75 -4.21 9.52
CA ALA A 86 0.01 -5.27 10.20
C ALA A 86 -0.88 -6.09 9.25
N ALA A 87 -0.99 -5.69 7.98
CA ALA A 87 -1.85 -6.34 7.01
C ALA A 87 -1.43 -7.79 6.73
N ASP A 88 -2.43 -8.67 6.67
CA ASP A 88 -2.26 -10.02 6.16
C ASP A 88 -2.35 -10.01 4.63
N TYR A 89 -1.21 -10.22 3.97
CA TYR A 89 -1.12 -10.31 2.50
C TYR A 89 -1.43 -11.70 1.96
N GLY A 90 -1.80 -12.65 2.82
CA GLY A 90 -2.00 -14.05 2.49
C GLY A 90 -0.68 -14.77 2.17
N THR A 91 -0.70 -16.08 2.33
CA THR A 91 0.44 -16.95 1.97
C THR A 91 0.48 -17.21 0.46
N ALA A 92 1.68 -17.50 -0.03
CA ALA A 92 1.93 -17.87 -1.43
C ALA A 92 1.22 -19.16 -1.86
#